data_AF-A0A2V9K7A5-F1
#
_entry.id   AF-A0A2V9K7A5-F1
#
_cell.length_a   1.000
_cell.length_b   1.000
_cell.length_c   1.000
_cell.angle_alpha   90.00
_cell.angle_beta   90.00
_cell.angle_gamma   90.00
#
_symmetry.space_group_name_H-M   'P 1'
#
loop_
_entity.id
_entity.type
_entity.pdbx_description
1 polymer ?
#
loop_
_entity_poly.entity_id
_entity_poly.type
_entity_poly.pdbx_seq_one_letter_code
_entity_poly.pdbx_strand_id
1 'polypeptide(L)'
;MPLTIALATAVALAVFVAWPLLASETGAEAFLPVDVTPLADLKRRRMVVYENLQDLEFEYKAGKIASEDYQAMSANYKAEAAGLMSASLEAETASGSDAWIEREVSARRARRKSAPSPEYTCAECGFENPLPVKFCGECGAKLEPGGQKKVTSGK
;
A
#
# COMPACT_ATOMS: atom_id res chain seq x y z
N MET A 1 -17.29 -47.82 4.65
CA MET A 1 -17.57 -46.88 3.54
C MET A 1 -18.27 -45.60 3.99
N PRO A 2 -19.40 -45.60 4.73
CA PRO A 2 -20.02 -44.34 5.15
C PRO A 2 -19.22 -43.63 6.26
N LEU A 3 -18.63 -44.40 7.19
CA LEU A 3 -17.86 -43.86 8.31
C LEU A 3 -16.59 -43.12 7.86
N THR A 4 -15.93 -43.61 6.80
CA THR A 4 -14.72 -43.00 6.23
C THR A 4 -15.03 -41.71 5.50
N ILE A 5 -16.19 -41.63 4.83
CA ILE A 5 -16.66 -40.41 4.17
C ILE A 5 -17.00 -39.35 5.22
N ALA A 6 -17.72 -39.72 6.28
CA ALA A 6 -18.06 -38.81 7.37
C ALA A 6 -16.82 -38.26 8.10
N LEU A 7 -15.79 -39.09 8.29
CA LEU A 7 -14.53 -38.65 8.90
C LEU A 7 -13.77 -37.68 7.98
N ALA A 8 -13.71 -37.98 6.68
CA ALA A 8 -13.02 -37.15 5.71
C ALA A 8 -13.67 -35.75 5.57
N THR A 9 -15.01 -35.68 5.54
CA THR A 9 -15.72 -34.40 5.48
C THR A 9 -15.55 -33.59 6.76
N ALA A 10 -15.59 -34.23 7.94
CA ALA A 10 -15.36 -33.54 9.21
C ALA A 10 -13.94 -32.94 9.30
N VAL A 11 -12.92 -33.68 8.86
CA VAL A 11 -11.54 -33.19 8.82
C VAL A 11 -11.38 -32.05 7.82
N ALA A 12 -11.97 -32.16 6.62
CA ALA A 12 -11.92 -31.10 5.62
C ALA A 12 -12.55 -29.80 6.13
N LEU A 13 -13.70 -29.88 6.80
CA LEU A 13 -14.35 -28.71 7.42
C LEU A 13 -13.50 -28.13 8.56
N ALA A 14 -12.93 -28.98 9.41
CA ALA A 14 -12.06 -28.54 10.50
C ALA A 14 -10.81 -27.82 9.97
N VAL A 15 -10.17 -28.36 8.93
CA VAL A 15 -9.04 -27.71 8.25
C VAL A 15 -9.49 -26.40 7.60
N PHE A 16 -10.61 -26.37 6.88
CA PHE A 16 -11.12 -25.15 6.27
C PHE A 16 -11.38 -24.02 7.28
N VAL A 17 -11.92 -24.37 8.46
CA VAL A 17 -12.18 -23.41 9.55
C VAL A 17 -10.90 -22.99 10.27
N ALA A 18 -9.94 -23.90 10.48
CA ALA A 18 -8.70 -23.62 11.20
C ALA A 18 -7.58 -23.01 10.32
N TRP A 19 -7.64 -23.21 9.00
CA TRP A 19 -6.70 -22.66 8.02
C TRP A 19 -6.52 -21.14 8.14
N PRO A 20 -7.57 -20.31 8.24
CA PRO A 20 -7.41 -18.87 8.43
C PRO A 20 -6.73 -18.48 9.76
N LEU A 21 -6.78 -19.33 10.80
CA LEU A 21 -6.06 -19.07 12.05
C LEU A 21 -4.54 -19.31 11.93
N LEU A 22 -4.11 -20.18 11.02
CA LEU A 22 -2.70 -20.50 10.78
C LEU A 22 -2.10 -19.68 9.62
N ALA A 23 -2.94 -19.10 8.77
CA ALA A 23 -2.53 -18.17 7.73
C ALA A 23 -2.10 -16.84 8.36
N SER A 24 -0.82 -16.74 8.73
CA SER A 24 -0.18 -15.51 9.18
C SER A 24 -0.34 -14.37 8.14
N GLU A 25 -1.09 -13.33 8.52
CA GLU A 25 -0.97 -11.94 8.04
C GLU A 25 -0.83 -11.67 6.52
N THR A 26 -1.39 -12.50 5.64
CA THR A 26 -1.44 -12.19 4.19
C THR A 26 -2.81 -11.71 3.70
N GLY A 27 -3.72 -11.29 4.57
CA GLY A 27 -4.96 -10.65 4.14
C GLY A 27 -6.14 -10.93 5.04
N ALA A 28 -6.08 -10.49 6.29
CA ALA A 28 -7.28 -10.31 7.10
C ALA A 28 -8.02 -9.03 6.65
N GLU A 29 -8.38 -8.95 5.37
CA GLU A 29 -9.44 -8.07 4.88
C GLU A 29 -10.76 -8.82 5.01
N ALA A 30 -11.42 -8.74 6.17
CA ALA A 30 -12.83 -9.17 6.24
C ALA A 30 -13.64 -8.50 7.36
N PHE A 31 -13.03 -8.03 8.45
CA PHE A 31 -13.81 -7.36 9.50
C PHE A 31 -12.99 -6.25 10.17
N LEU A 32 -12.91 -5.09 9.51
CA LEU A 32 -12.73 -3.82 10.20
C LEU A 32 -13.95 -2.91 9.92
N PRO A 33 -14.42 -2.16 10.94
CA PRO A 33 -15.71 -1.49 10.95
C PRO A 33 -15.61 -0.14 10.23
N VAL A 34 -16.48 0.12 9.26
CA VAL A 34 -16.51 1.37 8.47
C VAL A 34 -15.15 1.63 7.83
N ASP A 35 -14.97 1.25 6.56
CA ASP A 35 -13.78 1.66 5.81
C ASP A 35 -13.71 3.20 5.79
N VAL A 36 -13.01 3.79 6.75
CA VAL A 36 -12.69 5.22 6.87
C VAL A 36 -11.63 5.63 5.84
N THR A 37 -11.50 4.84 4.76
CA THR A 37 -10.59 5.20 3.68
C THR A 37 -11.13 6.49 3.03
N PRO A 38 -10.29 7.51 2.81
CA PRO A 38 -10.72 8.76 2.20
C PRO A 38 -11.48 8.55 0.89
N LEU A 39 -11.10 7.52 0.14
CA LEU A 39 -11.71 7.12 -1.11
C LEU A 39 -13.16 6.61 -0.94
N ALA A 40 -13.43 5.78 0.07
CA ALA A 40 -14.77 5.27 0.35
C ALA A 40 -15.73 6.39 0.78
N ASP A 41 -15.25 7.34 1.58
CA ASP A 41 -16.02 8.52 1.98
C ASP A 41 -16.37 9.41 0.76
N LEU A 42 -15.40 9.69 -0.11
CA LEU A 42 -15.62 10.43 -1.36
C LEU A 42 -16.65 9.74 -2.26
N LYS A 43 -16.54 8.41 -2.42
CA LYS A 43 -17.50 7.61 -3.19
C LYS A 43 -18.90 7.68 -2.58
N ARG A 44 -19.02 7.62 -1.25
CA ARG A 44 -20.30 7.72 -0.55
C ARG A 44 -20.96 9.09 -0.76
N ARG A 45 -20.22 10.18 -0.57
CA ARG A 45 -20.74 11.54 -0.80
C ARG A 45 -21.23 11.72 -2.24
N ARG A 46 -20.47 11.21 -3.22
CA ARG A 46 -20.86 11.25 -4.63
C ARG A 46 -22.20 10.56 -4.90
N MET A 47 -22.44 9.41 -4.27
CA MET A 47 -23.71 8.69 -4.43
C MET A 47 -24.89 9.51 -3.92
N VAL A 48 -24.74 10.17 -2.76
CA VAL A 48 -25.79 11.04 -2.19
C VAL A 48 -26.11 12.20 -3.14
N VAL A 49 -25.10 12.83 -3.76
CA VAL A 49 -25.33 13.92 -4.73
C VAL A 49 -26.07 13.42 -5.98
N TYR A 50 -25.80 12.20 -6.44
CA TYR A 50 -26.52 11.60 -7.57
C TYR A 50 -27.96 11.28 -7.24
N GLU A 51 -28.24 10.74 -6.06
CA GLU A 51 -29.61 10.51 -5.58
C GLU A 51 -30.38 11.83 -5.54
N ASN A 52 -29.79 12.87 -4.93
CA ASN A 52 -30.41 14.21 -4.89
C ASN A 52 -30.67 14.80 -6.29
N LEU A 53 -29.75 14.61 -7.24
CA LEU A 53 -29.93 15.08 -8.61
C LEU A 53 -31.07 14.33 -9.32
N GLN A 54 -31.19 13.03 -9.07
CA GLN A 54 -32.26 12.20 -9.63
C GLN A 54 -33.64 12.60 -9.06
N ASP A 55 -33.72 12.82 -7.75
CA ASP A 55 -34.93 13.27 -7.08
C ASP A 55 -35.34 14.66 -7.57
N LEU A 56 -34.39 15.59 -7.69
CA LEU A 56 -34.62 16.93 -8.24
C LEU A 56 -35.23 16.85 -9.66
N GLU A 57 -34.71 15.97 -10.51
CA GLU A 57 -35.22 15.82 -11.87
C GLU A 57 -36.62 15.16 -11.90
N PHE A 58 -36.90 14.25 -10.98
CA PHE A 58 -38.25 13.71 -10.81
C PHE A 58 -39.23 14.81 -10.39
N GLU A 59 -38.88 15.64 -9.42
CA GLU A 59 -39.74 16.72 -8.94
C GLU A 59 -40.00 17.79 -10.02
N TYR A 60 -38.98 18.13 -10.81
CA TYR A 60 -39.16 19.01 -11.97
C TYR A 60 -40.10 18.40 -13.01
N LYS A 61 -39.92 17.12 -13.37
CA LYS A 61 -40.81 16.40 -14.31
C LYS A 61 -42.24 16.25 -13.76
N ALA A 62 -42.40 16.20 -12.44
CA ALA A 62 -43.69 16.21 -11.77
C ALA A 62 -44.35 17.61 -11.74
N GLY A 63 -43.67 18.65 -12.22
CA GLY A 63 -44.17 20.03 -12.24
C GLY A 63 -44.17 20.71 -10.87
N LYS A 64 -43.44 20.17 -9.88
CA LYS A 64 -43.38 20.72 -8.52
C LYS A 64 -42.40 21.89 -8.40
N ILE A 65 -41.47 22.02 -9.35
CA ILE A 65 -40.39 23.01 -9.32
C ILE A 65 -40.38 23.78 -10.64
N ALA A 66 -40.11 25.09 -10.58
CA ALA A 66 -39.93 25.92 -11.77
C ALA A 66 -38.65 25.53 -12.54
N SER A 67 -38.63 25.78 -13.84
CA SER A 67 -37.48 25.46 -14.70
C SER A 67 -36.23 26.25 -14.32
N GLU A 68 -36.38 27.52 -13.92
CA GLU A 68 -35.26 28.37 -13.48
C GLU A 68 -34.59 27.81 -12.22
N ASP A 69 -35.39 27.43 -11.22
CA ASP A 69 -34.91 26.81 -9.97
C ASP A 69 -34.24 25.46 -10.23
N TYR A 70 -34.84 24.62 -11.09
CA TYR A 70 -34.25 23.35 -11.50
C TYR A 70 -32.88 23.56 -12.17
N GLN A 71 -32.74 24.54 -13.07
CA GLN A 71 -31.47 24.81 -13.73
C GLN A 71 -30.40 25.23 -12.71
N ALA A 72 -30.75 26.12 -11.77
CA ALA A 72 -29.83 26.56 -10.73
C ALA A 72 -29.40 25.41 -9.80
N MET A 73 -30.35 24.64 -9.26
CA MET A 73 -30.05 23.50 -8.36
C MET A 73 -29.29 22.38 -9.08
N SER A 74 -29.70 22.04 -10.31
CA SER A 74 -29.03 20.98 -11.07
C SER A 74 -27.60 21.37 -11.46
N ALA A 75 -27.33 22.65 -11.76
CA ALA A 75 -25.98 23.15 -12.01
C ALA A 75 -25.09 23.00 -10.76
N ASN A 76 -25.62 23.33 -9.57
CA ASN A 76 -24.90 23.19 -8.31
C ASN A 76 -24.56 21.72 -8.00
N TYR A 77 -25.53 20.80 -8.09
CA TYR A 77 -25.28 19.38 -7.86
C TYR A 77 -24.32 18.78 -8.88
N LYS A 78 -24.41 19.17 -10.16
CA LYS A 78 -23.46 18.72 -11.19
C LYS A 78 -22.04 19.21 -10.89
N ALA A 79 -21.87 20.45 -10.44
CA ALA A 79 -20.58 20.99 -10.05
C ALA A 79 -19.99 20.25 -8.83
N GLU A 80 -20.81 19.98 -7.81
CA GLU A 80 -20.39 19.20 -6.64
C GLU A 80 -19.99 17.76 -7.02
N ALA A 81 -20.80 17.10 -7.85
CA ALA A 81 -20.50 15.76 -8.34
C ALA A 81 -19.20 15.71 -9.16
N ALA A 82 -18.93 16.72 -9.99
CA ALA A 82 -17.68 16.83 -10.73
C ALA A 82 -16.47 16.97 -9.78
N GLY A 83 -16.58 17.78 -8.73
CA GLY A 83 -15.53 17.93 -7.72
C GLY A 83 -15.28 16.64 -6.91
N LEU A 84 -16.34 15.90 -6.57
CA LEU A 84 -16.20 14.60 -5.90
C LEU A 84 -15.58 13.54 -6.82
N MET A 85 -15.88 13.57 -8.12
CA MET A 85 -15.25 12.68 -9.10
C MET A 85 -13.75 12.96 -9.25
N SER A 86 -13.34 14.22 -9.37
CA SER A 86 -11.90 14.56 -9.45
C SER A 86 -11.17 14.15 -8.19
N ALA A 87 -11.72 14.48 -7.00
CA ALA A 87 -11.12 14.10 -5.73
C ALA A 87 -10.99 12.58 -5.57
N SER A 88 -11.98 11.81 -6.04
CA SER A 88 -11.91 10.34 -6.00
C SER A 88 -10.80 9.78 -6.90
N LEU A 89 -10.60 10.36 -8.09
CA LEU A 89 -9.52 9.98 -9.00
C LEU A 89 -8.14 10.33 -8.42
N GLU A 90 -8.02 11.49 -7.80
CA GLU A 90 -6.79 11.91 -7.11
C GLU A 90 -6.45 10.96 -5.95
N ALA A 91 -7.46 10.56 -5.16
CA ALA A 91 -7.27 9.58 -4.08
C ALA A 91 -6.88 8.18 -4.62
N GLU A 92 -7.49 7.74 -5.72
CA GLU A 92 -7.17 6.46 -6.38
C GLU A 92 -5.74 6.44 -6.94
N THR A 93 -5.34 7.53 -7.60
CA THR A 93 -3.99 7.67 -8.17
C THR A 93 -2.91 7.81 -7.09
N ALA A 94 -3.18 8.57 -6.02
CA ALA A 94 -2.27 8.67 -4.87
C ALA A 94 -2.05 7.31 -4.22
N SER A 95 -3.12 6.55 -3.94
CA SER A 95 -3.01 5.20 -3.38
C SER A 95 -2.22 4.24 -4.27
N GLY A 96 -2.45 4.28 -5.59
CA GLY A 96 -1.69 3.47 -6.55
C GLY A 96 -0.20 3.85 -6.61
N SER A 97 0.11 5.14 -6.56
CA SER A 97 1.48 5.66 -6.52
C SER A 97 2.19 5.24 -5.23
N ASP A 98 1.54 5.38 -4.08
CA ASP A 98 2.11 5.01 -2.78
C ASP A 98 2.43 3.50 -2.72
N ALA A 99 1.54 2.65 -3.24
CA ALA A 99 1.78 1.21 -3.31
C ALA A 99 2.98 0.86 -4.22
N TRP A 100 3.18 1.60 -5.32
CA TRP A 100 4.34 1.41 -6.18
C TRP A 100 5.64 1.85 -5.48
N ILE A 101 5.62 3.01 -4.82
CA ILE A 101 6.77 3.52 -4.05
C ILE A 101 7.18 2.53 -2.96
N GLU A 102 6.23 2.03 -2.16
CA GLU A 102 6.54 1.12 -1.05
C GLU A 102 7.10 -0.23 -1.56
N ARG A 103 6.59 -0.73 -2.69
CA ARG A 103 7.14 -1.92 -3.36
C ARG A 103 8.58 -1.71 -3.81
N GLU A 104 8.88 -0.57 -4.42
CA GLU A 104 10.23 -0.25 -4.89
C GLU A 104 11.19 -0.04 -3.70
N VAL A 105 10.75 0.64 -2.64
CA VAL A 105 11.53 0.86 -1.41
C VAL A 105 11.85 -0.47 -0.72
N SER A 106 10.86 -1.34 -0.53
CA SER A 106 11.06 -2.67 0.07
C SER A 106 11.99 -3.55 -0.77
N ALA A 107 11.86 -3.53 -2.10
CA ALA A 107 12.78 -4.22 -3.00
C ALA A 107 14.23 -3.72 -2.87
N ARG A 108 14.43 -2.39 -2.79
CA ARG A 108 15.77 -1.80 -2.57
C ARG A 108 16.34 -2.15 -1.19
N ARG A 109 15.52 -2.14 -0.14
CA ARG A 109 15.94 -2.54 1.22
C ARG A 109 16.33 -4.01 1.26
N ALA A 110 15.58 -4.90 0.61
CA ALA A 110 15.90 -6.32 0.50
C ALA A 110 17.25 -6.53 -0.22
N ARG A 111 17.48 -5.86 -1.36
CA ARG A 111 18.76 -5.93 -2.09
C ARG A 111 19.95 -5.45 -1.25
N ARG A 112 19.78 -4.38 -0.46
CA ARG A 112 20.83 -3.90 0.46
C ARG A 112 21.10 -4.89 1.60
N LYS A 113 20.05 -5.50 2.16
CA LYS A 113 20.19 -6.50 3.23
C LYS A 113 20.86 -7.78 2.75
N SER A 114 20.63 -8.19 1.51
CA SER A 114 21.24 -9.39 0.91
C SER A 114 22.65 -9.17 0.36
N ALA A 115 23.14 -7.93 0.31
CA ALA A 115 24.50 -7.66 -0.15
C ALA A 115 25.51 -8.12 0.92
N PRO A 116 26.55 -8.89 0.55
CA PRO A 116 27.58 -9.29 1.50
C PRO A 116 28.30 -8.06 2.04
N SER A 117 28.34 -7.90 3.37
CA SER A 117 29.15 -6.88 4.02
C SER A 117 30.62 -7.29 3.91
N PRO A 118 31.50 -6.48 3.29
CA PRO A 118 32.93 -6.76 3.34
C PRO A 118 33.40 -6.62 4.78
N GLU A 119 34.26 -7.53 5.22
CA GLU A 119 34.94 -7.46 6.50
C GLU A 119 36.06 -6.41 6.39
N TYR A 120 36.06 -5.40 7.27
CA TYR A 120 36.92 -4.22 7.15
C TYR A 120 37.92 -4.11 8.30
N THR A 121 39.11 -4.67 8.14
CA THR A 121 40.23 -4.43 9.08
C THR A 121 40.93 -3.12 8.73
N CYS A 122 41.15 -2.27 9.73
CA CYS A 122 41.87 -1.00 9.54
C CYS A 122 43.37 -1.24 9.32
N ALA A 123 43.94 -0.65 8.26
CA ALA A 123 45.37 -0.76 7.96
C ALA A 123 46.27 0.04 8.91
N GLU A 124 45.73 1.08 9.56
CA GLU A 124 46.50 1.98 10.43
C GLU A 124 46.62 1.46 11.87
N CYS A 125 45.54 0.92 12.43
CA CYS A 125 45.51 0.47 13.83
C CYS A 125 45.17 -1.02 14.01
N GLY A 126 44.84 -1.73 12.93
CA GLY A 126 44.46 -3.15 12.99
C GLY A 126 43.04 -3.43 13.48
N PHE A 127 42.25 -2.41 13.83
CA PHE A 127 40.90 -2.58 14.38
C PHE A 127 39.92 -3.16 13.34
N GLU A 128 39.13 -4.14 13.73
CA GLU A 128 38.14 -4.82 12.89
C GLU A 128 36.79 -4.10 12.96
N ASN A 129 36.33 -3.58 11.81
CA ASN A 129 35.08 -2.84 11.72
C ASN A 129 33.97 -3.77 11.19
N PRO A 130 33.01 -4.20 12.03
CA PRO A 130 31.99 -5.19 11.67
C PRO A 130 30.86 -4.63 10.79
N LEU A 131 30.85 -3.32 10.53
CA LEU A 131 29.85 -2.64 9.72
C LEU A 131 30.51 -1.98 8.50
N PRO A 132 29.78 -1.79 7.38
CA PRO A 132 30.27 -1.06 6.22
C PRO A 132 30.36 0.45 6.52
N VAL A 133 31.43 0.84 7.20
CA VAL A 133 31.72 2.23 7.61
C VAL A 133 32.81 2.85 6.74
N LYS A 134 32.75 4.17 6.53
CA LYS A 134 33.73 4.92 5.73
C LYS A 134 35.00 5.30 6.51
N PHE A 135 34.97 5.17 7.84
CA PHE A 135 36.03 5.54 8.76
C PHE A 135 36.13 4.48 9.87
N CYS A 136 37.33 4.25 10.39
CA CYS A 136 37.56 3.34 11.50
C CYS A 136 36.96 3.91 12.80
N GLY A 137 36.23 3.07 13.55
CA GLY A 137 35.61 3.45 14.82
C GLY A 137 36.58 3.70 15.98
N GLU A 138 37.81 3.22 15.88
CA GLU A 138 38.83 3.33 16.94
C GLU A 138 39.80 4.50 16.70
N CYS A 139 40.40 4.61 15.51
CA CYS A 139 41.43 5.61 15.22
C CYS A 139 40.99 6.74 14.27
N GLY A 140 39.79 6.66 13.69
CA GLY A 140 39.26 7.67 12.75
C GLY A 140 39.86 7.62 11.34
N ALA A 141 40.78 6.70 11.04
CA ALA A 141 41.36 6.56 9.71
C ALA A 141 40.30 6.24 8.64
N LYS A 142 40.45 6.81 7.45
CA LYS A 142 39.53 6.57 6.32
C LYS A 142 39.69 5.14 5.80
N LEU A 143 38.58 4.42 5.66
CA LEU A 143 38.54 3.06 5.11
C LEU A 143 38.01 3.14 3.67
N GLU A 144 38.77 2.62 2.72
CA GLU A 144 38.31 2.49 1.33
C GLU A 144 37.43 1.24 1.22
N PRO A 145 36.22 1.31 0.62
CA PRO A 145 35.38 0.13 0.42
C PRO A 145 36.17 -0.90 -0.41
N GLY A 146 36.29 -2.13 0.11
CA GLY A 146 37.19 -3.16 -0.40
C GLY A 146 36.80 -3.60 -1.80
N GLY A 147 37.36 -2.93 -2.80
CA GLY A 147 37.33 -3.32 -4.20
C GLY A 147 38.75 -3.38 -4.74
N GLN A 148 39.23 -4.62 -4.92
CA GLN A 148 40.41 -5.02 -5.69
C GLN A 148 41.77 -4.89 -4.97
N LYS A 149 42.27 -6.03 -4.48
CA LYS A 149 43.71 -6.26 -4.33
C LYS A 149 44.37 -5.97 -5.69
N LYS A 150 45.08 -4.85 -5.81
CA LYS A 150 46.02 -4.65 -6.92
C LYS A 150 47.12 -5.69 -6.76
N VAL A 151 47.09 -6.72 -7.61
CA VAL A 151 48.23 -7.60 -7.82
C VAL A 151 49.29 -6.76 -8.52
N THR A 152 50.20 -6.15 -7.76
CA THR A 152 51.40 -5.54 -8.31
C THR A 152 52.40 -6.64 -8.61
N SER A 153 52.48 -6.96 -9.89
CA SER A 153 53.61 -7.64 -10.54
C SER A 153 54.93 -6.90 -10.29
N GLY A 154 56.01 -7.65 -10.09
CA GLY A 154 57.40 -7.18 -10.14
C GLY A 154 58.20 -7.57 -8.90
N LYS A 155 59.42 -8.05 -8.98
CA LYS A 155 60.35 -8.29 -10.10
C LYS A 155 61.46 -9.19 -9.56
#